data_AF-A0A2V7V7N6-F1
#
_entry.id   AF-A0A2V7V7N6-F1
#
_cell.length_a   1.000
_cell.length_b   1.000
_cell.length_c   1.000
_cell.angle_alpha   90.00
_cell.angle_beta   90.00
_cell.angle_gamma   90.00
#
_symmetry.space_group_name_H-M   'P 1'
#
loop_
_entity.id
_entity.type
_entity.pdbx_description
1 polymer ?
#
loop_
_entity_poly.entity_id
_entity_poly.type
_entity_poly.pdbx_seq_one_letter_code
_entity_poly.pdbx_strand_id
1 'polypeptide(L)' 'MHAVVTQDRRWYVAECLEIAVVTQGRTLDELITNLRDAIALHLEGEDPATTGVVADPRVSLTYEVTARIG' A
#
# COMPACT_ATOMS: atom_id res chain seq x y z
N MET A 1 -8.00 3.27 3.80
CA MET A 1 -7.49 2.19 2.94
C MET A 1 -6.55 1.33 3.75
N HIS A 2 -6.55 0.03 3.48
CA HIS A 2 -5.73 -0.94 4.16
C HIS A 2 -4.80 -1.58 3.14
N ALA A 3 -3.53 -1.71 3.52
CA ALA A 3 -2.56 -2.46 2.74
C ALA A 3 -1.97 -3.56 3.60
N VAL A 4 -1.86 -4.76 3.04
CA VAL A 4 -1.14 -5.87 3.66
C VAL A 4 0.27 -5.89 3.08
N VAL A 5 1.26 -5.92 3.96
CA VAL A 5 2.67 -5.99 3.60
C VAL A 5 3.18 -7.39 3.90
N THR A 6 3.79 -7.99 2.89
CA THR A 6 4.50 -9.27 2.99
C THR A 6 5.95 -9.08 2.56
N GLN A 7 6.83 -9.99 3.01
CA GLN A 7 8.20 -10.02 2.55
C GLN A 7 8.42 -11.23 1.63
N ASP A 8 8.76 -10.98 0.37
CA ASP A 8 9.23 -12.00 -0.57
C ASP A 8 10.70 -11.77 -0.91
N ARG A 9 11.55 -12.73 -0.54
CA ARG A 9 13.01 -12.68 -0.72
C ARG A 9 13.62 -11.38 -0.18
N ARG A 10 13.95 -10.45 -1.07
CA ARG A 10 14.62 -9.15 -0.81
C ARG A 10 13.71 -7.96 -1.09
N TRP A 11 12.40 -8.19 -1.12
CA TRP A 11 11.40 -7.17 -1.39
C TRP A 11 10.31 -7.22 -0.32
N TYR A 12 9.87 -6.03 0.09
CA TYR A 12 8.59 -5.84 0.73
C TYR A 12 7.56 -5.60 -0.38
N VAL A 13 6.42 -6.25 -0.31
CA VAL A 13 5.31 -6.11 -1.26
C VAL A 13 4.10 -5.63 -0.48
N ALA A 14 3.46 -4.54 -0.94
CA ALA A 14 2.21 -4.04 -0.39
C ALA A 14 1.09 -4.27 -1.40
N GLU A 15 -0.02 -4.83 -0.92
CA GLU A 15 -1.27 -5.01 -1.66
C GLU A 15 -2.38 -4.21 -0.97
N CYS A 16 -3.01 -3.30 -1.70
CA CYS A 16 -4.19 -2.59 -1.24
C CYS A 16 -5.43 -3.48 -1.31
N LEU A 17 -6.27 -3.45 -0.28
CA LEU A 17 -7.47 -4.29 -0.21
C LEU A 17 -8.68 -3.66 -0.90
N GLU A 18 -8.70 -2.33 -1.05
CA GLU A 18 -9.86 -1.61 -1.61
C GLU A 18 -9.71 -1.24 -3.09
N ILE A 19 -8.49 -1.20 -3.61
CA ILE A 19 -8.20 -0.76 -4.99
C ILE A 19 -7.14 -1.67 -5.62
N ALA A 20 -7.13 -1.72 -6.95
CA ALA A 20 -6.19 -2.55 -7.73
C ALA A 20 -4.78 -1.95 -7.75
N VAL A 21 -4.16 -1.83 -6.57
CA VAL A 21 -2.81 -1.32 -6.36
C VAL A 21 -1.98 -2.37 -5.64
N VAL A 22 -0.88 -2.75 -6.30
CA VAL A 22 0.21 -3.53 -5.74
C VAL A 22 1.51 -2.77 -6.02
N THR A 23 2.39 -2.71 -5.03
CA THR A 23 3.73 -2.13 -5.21
C THR A 23 4.76 -2.88 -4.36
N GLN A 24 6.03 -2.54 -4.55
CA GLN A 24 7.14 -3.18 -3.86
C GLN A 24 8.28 -2.20 -3.55
N GLY A 25 9.09 -2.51 -2.54
CA GLY A 25 10.30 -1.76 -2.20
C GLY A 25 11.37 -2.65 -1.56
N ARG A 26 12.65 -2.28 -1.68
CA ARG A 26 13.76 -2.99 -1.02
C ARG A 26 13.80 -2.71 0.48
N THR A 27 13.26 -1.57 0.90
CA THR A 27 13.07 -1.17 2.29
C THR A 27 11.60 -0.83 2.54
N LEU A 28 11.18 -0.76 3.81
CA LEU A 28 9.84 -0.29 4.16
C LEU A 28 9.62 1.17 3.74
N ASP A 29 10.64 2.03 3.83
CA ASP A 29 10.53 3.43 3.40
C ASP A 29 10.33 3.56 1.88
N GLU A 30 11.07 2.77 1.10
CA GLU A 30 10.89 2.70 -0.36
C GLU A 30 9.49 2.18 -0.69
N LEU A 31 9.04 1.12 -0.02
CA LEU A 31 7.70 0.58 -0.20
C LEU A 31 6.62 1.63 0.08
N ILE A 32 6.73 2.39 1.18
CA ILE A 32 5.76 3.42 1.56
C ILE A 32 5.74 4.55 0.52
N THR A 33 6.90 4.94 0.00
CA THR A 33 7.02 5.95 -1.06
C THR A 33 6.32 5.47 -2.32
N ASN A 34 6.67 4.28 -2.80
CA ASN A 34 6.09 3.70 -4.01
C ASN A 34 4.58 3.44 -3.86
N LEU A 35 4.11 3.12 -2.65
CA LEU A 35 2.69 2.90 -2.38
C LEU A 35 1.89 4.20 -2.48
N ARG A 36 2.41 5.30 -1.92
CA ARG A 36 1.78 6.63 -2.03
C ARG A 36 1.65 7.04 -3.49
N ASP A 37 2.72 6.89 -4.26
CA ASP A 37 2.72 7.25 -5.68
C ASP A 37 1.74 6.39 -6.48
N ALA A 38 1.71 5.06 -6.23
CA ALA A 38 0.80 4.15 -6.92
C ALA A 38 -0.68 4.43 -6.58
N ILE A 39 -0.99 4.77 -5.31
CA ILE A 39 -2.33 5.22 -4.91
C ILE A 39 -2.70 6.52 -5.61
N ALA A 40 -1.79 7.51 -5.62
CA ALA A 40 -2.05 8.79 -6.25
C ALA A 40 -2.31 8.65 -7.76
N LEU A 41 -1.52 7.81 -8.45
CA LEU A 41 -1.71 7.49 -9.86
C LEU A 41 -3.04 6.75 -10.12
N HIS A 42 -3.45 5.85 -9.22
CA HIS A 42 -4.72 5.13 -9.37
C HIS A 42 -5.93 6.05 -9.21
N LEU A 43 -5.85 7.03 -8.31
CA LEU A 43 -6.93 7.97 -8.03
C LEU A 43 -6.90 9.21 -8.95
N GLU A 44 -5.86 9.36 -9.79
CA GLU A 44 -5.74 10.49 -10.69
C GLU A 44 -6.90 10.51 -11.69
N GLY A 45 -7.69 11.59 -11.67
CA GLY A 45 -8.85 11.76 -12.55
C GLY A 45 -10.16 11.15 -12.05
N GLU A 46 -10.16 10.52 -10.86
CA GLU A 46 -11.41 10.13 -10.20
C GLU A 46 -12.07 11.33 -9.51
N ASP A 47 -13.37 11.51 -9.69
CA ASP A 47 -14.12 12.54 -8.97
C ASP A 47 -14.44 12.02 -7.55
N PRO A 48 -13.87 12.64 -6.48
CA PRO A 48 -14.11 12.25 -5.09
C PRO A 48 -15.60 12.15 -4.72
N ALA A 49 -16.45 12.94 -5.37
CA ALA A 49 -17.90 12.95 -5.14
C ALA A 49 -18.61 11.72 -5.70
N THR A 50 -17.99 11.02 -6.65
CA THR A 50 -18.56 9.83 -7.30
C THR A 50 -17.98 8.52 -6.77
N THR A 51 -16.75 8.56 -6.25
CA THR A 51 -16.01 7.35 -5.83
C THR A 51 -16.02 7.13 -4.32
N GLY A 52 -16.48 8.11 -3.54
CA GLY A 52 -16.49 8.04 -2.07
C GLY A 52 -15.10 8.09 -1.44
N VAL A 53 -14.08 8.43 -2.23
CA VAL A 53 -12.68 8.53 -1.79
C VAL A 53 -12.41 9.95 -1.31
N VAL A 54 -11.91 10.08 -0.07
CA VAL A 54 -11.46 11.36 0.50
C VAL A 54 -10.18 11.79 -0.22
N ALA A 55 -10.06 13.09 -0.54
CA ALA A 55 -8.91 13.67 -1.28
C ALA A 55 -7.52 13.37 -0.68
N ASP A 56 -7.46 13.01 0.61
CA ASP A 56 -6.26 12.50 1.28
C ASP A 56 -6.62 11.20 2.02
N PRO A 57 -6.53 10.04 1.36
CA PRO A 57 -6.95 8.79 1.95
C PRO A 57 -5.95 8.35 3.03
N ARG A 58 -6.42 8.17 4.27
CA ARG A 58 -5.59 7.55 5.31
C ARG A 58 -5.33 6.09 4.95
N VAL A 59 -4.04 5.74 4.84
CA VAL A 59 -3.58 4.36 4.60
C VAL A 59 -3.12 3.74 5.91
N SER A 60 -3.69 2.60 6.28
CA SER A 60 -3.21 1.75 7.37
C SER A 60 -2.48 0.55 6.79
N LEU A 61 -1.23 0.35 7.20
CA LEU A 61 -0.44 -0.80 6.77
C LEU A 61 -0.43 -1.87 7.88
N THR A 62 -0.72 -3.10 7.49
CA THR A 62 -0.49 -4.29 8.34
C THR A 62 0.71 -5.03 7.78
N TYR A 63 1.79 -5.13 8.56
CA TYR A 63 2.99 -5.88 8.16
C TYR A 63 3.08 -7.17 8.97
N GLU A 64 3.04 -8.30 8.26
CA GLU A 64 3.17 -9.62 8.88
C GLU A 64 4.64 -9.96 9.12
N VAL A 65 4.96 -10.35 10.35
CA VAL A 65 6.31 -10.81 10.74
C VAL A 65 6.25 -12.21 11.31
N THR A 66 7.14 -13.08 10.84
CA THR A 66 7.32 -14.39 11.46
C THR A 66 8.08 -14.24 12.77
N ALA A 67 7.42 -14.53 13.90
CA ALA A 67 8.10 -14.61 15.19
C ALA A 67 9.12 -15.76 15.16
N ARG A 68 10.36 -15.47 15.54
CA ARG A 68 11.38 -16.51 15.76
C ARG A 68 11.16 -17.10 17.14
N ILE A 69 10.49 -18.25 17.19
CA ILE A 69 10.51 -19.13 18.35
C ILE A 69 11.78 -19.98 18.28
N GLY A 70 12.61 -19.89 19.33
CA GLY A 70 13.88 -20.60 19.45
C GLY A 70 13.72 -22.10 19.65
#